data_AF-A0A258C004-F1
#
_entry.id   AF-A0A258C004-F1
#
_cell.length_a   1.000
_cell.length_b   1.000
_cell.length_c   1.000
_cell.angle_alpha   90.00
_cell.angle_beta   90.00
_cell.angle_gamma   90.00
#
_symmetry.space_group_name_H-M   'P 1'
#
loop_
_entity.id
_entity.type
_entity.pdbx_description
1 polymer ?
#
loop_
_entity_poly.entity_id
_entity_poly.type
_entity_poly.pdbx_seq_one_letter_code
_entity_poly.pdbx_strand_id
1 'polypeptide(L)'
;MKRYEKFADEIAELIRTGVLVPGEKVPSVRHASRTYGVSPSTVFLAYYLLEDRGLIQARARSGYFVREHAKRPLHEPDISLRPAETTEVGVSELVFSVLGSLRNPDTVPFGSAFPSADLFPLQRLARSMAQSVRDMPTREVISEMTTGNPDLLRQIALRYMVGGVKLPMEELVITTGAMEALNLCLQVVTEPGDLVAIEAPAF
;
A
#
# COMPACT_ATOMS: atom_id res chain seq x y z
N MET A 1 7.90 -27.36 3.34
CA MET A 1 7.04 -27.13 2.16
C MET A 1 5.65 -27.68 2.43
N LYS A 2 4.65 -26.79 2.47
CA LYS A 2 3.23 -27.11 2.69
C LYS A 2 2.66 -27.82 1.46
N ARG A 3 1.55 -28.55 1.62
CA ARG A 3 0.93 -29.34 0.53
C ARG A 3 0.51 -28.48 -0.68
N TYR A 4 0.00 -27.27 -0.46
CA TYR A 4 -0.40 -26.39 -1.57
C TYR A 4 0.81 -25.84 -2.34
N GLU A 5 1.96 -25.63 -1.69
CA GLU A 5 3.19 -25.17 -2.34
C GLU A 5 3.70 -26.26 -3.30
N LYS A 6 3.73 -27.52 -2.85
CA LYS A 6 4.09 -28.67 -3.71
C LYS A 6 3.23 -28.73 -4.97
N PHE A 7 1.91 -28.66 -4.78
CA PHE A 7 0.96 -28.72 -5.89
C PHE A 7 1.09 -27.50 -6.84
N ALA A 8 1.32 -26.31 -6.30
CA ALA A 8 1.59 -25.12 -7.11
C ALA A 8 2.88 -25.29 -7.93
N ASP A 9 3.95 -25.83 -7.35
CA ASP A 9 5.22 -26.06 -8.04
C ASP A 9 5.09 -27.10 -9.16
N GLU A 10 4.30 -28.16 -8.96
CA GLU A 10 3.99 -29.16 -10.00
C GLU A 10 3.28 -28.52 -11.20
N ILE A 11 2.23 -27.72 -10.97
CA ILE A 11 1.52 -27.01 -12.04
C ILE A 11 2.42 -25.95 -12.70
N ALA A 12 3.24 -25.24 -11.92
CA ALA A 12 4.21 -24.29 -12.46
C ALA A 12 5.20 -24.98 -13.41
N GLU A 13 5.63 -26.20 -13.10
CA GLU A 13 6.53 -26.96 -13.96
C GLU A 13 5.87 -27.36 -15.28
N LEU A 14 4.60 -27.74 -15.27
CA LEU A 14 3.84 -27.99 -16.50
C LEU A 14 3.73 -26.73 -17.38
N ILE A 15 3.61 -25.55 -16.77
CA ILE A 15 3.60 -24.27 -17.49
C ILE A 15 4.99 -23.95 -18.05
N ARG A 16 6.04 -24.10 -17.25
CA ARG A 16 7.44 -23.83 -17.65
C ARG A 16 7.88 -24.73 -18.80
N THR A 17 7.63 -26.04 -18.69
CA THR A 17 7.94 -27.03 -19.72
C THR A 17 7.05 -26.91 -20.95
N GLY A 18 5.95 -26.15 -20.87
CA GLY A 18 5.03 -25.90 -21.98
C GLY A 18 4.01 -26.99 -22.21
N VAL A 19 3.84 -27.92 -21.28
CA VAL A 19 2.71 -28.88 -21.26
C VAL A 19 1.39 -28.12 -21.14
N LEU A 20 1.36 -27.07 -20.31
CA LEU A 20 0.28 -26.09 -20.27
C LEU A 20 0.73 -24.83 -21.02
N VAL A 21 0.07 -24.52 -22.13
CA VAL A 21 0.46 -23.39 -22.98
C VAL A 21 -0.22 -22.08 -22.55
N PRO A 22 0.36 -20.92 -22.87
CA PRO A 22 -0.30 -19.64 -22.61
C PRO A 22 -1.73 -19.57 -23.16
N GLY A 23 -2.64 -18.98 -22.39
CA GLY A 23 -4.06 -18.90 -22.72
C GLY A 23 -4.86 -20.19 -22.48
N GLU A 24 -4.21 -21.31 -22.17
CA GLU A 24 -4.87 -22.57 -21.86
C GLU A 24 -5.53 -22.54 -20.47
N LYS A 25 -6.65 -23.26 -20.34
CA LYS A 25 -7.39 -23.39 -19.09
C LYS A 25 -6.73 -24.42 -18.17
N VAL A 26 -6.33 -24.00 -16.97
CA VAL A 26 -5.86 -24.94 -15.94
C VAL A 26 -7.05 -25.76 -15.41
N PRO A 27 -6.81 -26.98 -14.87
CA PRO A 27 -7.84 -27.80 -14.22
C PRO A 27 -8.76 -27.00 -13.31
N SER A 28 -10.07 -27.31 -13.34
CA SER A 28 -10.97 -26.73 -12.33
C SER A 28 -10.58 -27.22 -10.94
N VAL A 29 -10.90 -26.44 -9.90
CA VAL A 29 -10.64 -26.84 -8.49
C VAL A 29 -11.19 -28.24 -8.19
N ARG A 30 -12.39 -28.54 -8.68
CA ARG A 30 -13.04 -29.85 -8.50
C ARG A 30 -12.30 -30.97 -9.23
N HIS A 31 -11.84 -30.70 -10.46
CA HIS A 31 -11.09 -31.68 -11.24
C HIS A 31 -9.73 -31.95 -10.59
N ALA A 32 -8.96 -30.90 -10.29
CA ALA A 32 -7.66 -31.01 -9.63
C ALA A 32 -7.76 -31.72 -8.28
N SER A 33 -8.75 -31.40 -7.46
CA SER A 33 -8.97 -32.07 -6.17
C SER A 33 -9.17 -33.58 -6.32
N ARG A 34 -9.93 -34.02 -7.33
CA ARG A 34 -10.15 -35.45 -7.62
C ARG A 34 -8.92 -36.13 -8.19
N THR A 35 -8.26 -35.50 -9.16
CA THR A 35 -7.11 -36.08 -9.87
C THR A 35 -5.88 -36.21 -8.96
N TYR A 36 -5.61 -35.18 -8.14
CA TYR A 36 -4.41 -35.12 -7.31
C TYR A 36 -4.65 -35.53 -5.85
N GLY A 37 -5.89 -35.92 -5.49
CA GLY A 37 -6.23 -36.39 -4.14
C GLY A 37 -6.04 -35.34 -3.04
N VAL A 38 -6.04 -34.05 -3.38
CA VAL A 38 -5.88 -32.93 -2.45
C VAL A 38 -7.21 -32.25 -2.16
N SER A 39 -7.34 -31.63 -0.98
CA SER A 39 -8.58 -30.93 -0.62
C SER A 39 -8.82 -29.72 -1.55
N PRO A 40 -10.09 -29.32 -1.80
CA PRO A 40 -10.39 -28.12 -2.58
C PRO A 40 -9.69 -26.86 -2.04
N SER A 41 -9.58 -26.72 -0.71
CA SER A 41 -8.86 -25.61 -0.08
C SER A 41 -7.37 -25.59 -0.42
N THR A 42 -6.74 -26.76 -0.55
CA THR A 42 -5.32 -26.87 -0.97
C THR A 42 -5.15 -26.42 -2.42
N VAL A 43 -6.07 -26.81 -3.30
CA VAL A 43 -6.07 -26.38 -4.70
C VAL A 43 -6.29 -24.87 -4.82
N PHE A 44 -7.23 -24.32 -4.05
CA PHE A 44 -7.46 -22.88 -4.00
C PHE A 44 -6.20 -22.12 -3.58
N LEU A 45 -5.56 -22.52 -2.47
CA LEU A 45 -4.31 -21.90 -2.01
C LEU A 45 -3.20 -21.99 -3.05
N ALA A 46 -3.08 -23.12 -3.75
CA ALA A 46 -2.10 -23.28 -4.82
C ALA A 46 -2.39 -22.37 -6.02
N TYR A 47 -3.66 -22.20 -6.41
CA TYR A 47 -4.04 -21.32 -7.51
C TYR A 47 -3.87 -19.85 -7.16
N TYR A 48 -4.14 -19.47 -5.91
CA TYR A 48 -3.77 -18.14 -5.41
C TYR A 48 -2.26 -17.90 -5.50
N LEU A 49 -1.44 -18.87 -5.07
CA LEU A 49 0.01 -18.76 -5.18
C LEU A 49 0.50 -18.68 -6.64
N LEU A 50 -0.10 -19.42 -7.56
CA LEU A 50 0.22 -19.35 -8.98
C LEU A 50 -0.20 -18.02 -9.61
N GLU A 51 -1.30 -17.42 -9.15
CA GLU A 51 -1.75 -16.10 -9.59
C GLU A 51 -0.82 -15.00 -9.08
N ASP A 52 -0.42 -15.07 -7.81
CA ASP A 52 0.57 -14.20 -7.17
C ASP A 52 1.93 -14.24 -7.88
N ARG A 53 2.37 -15.44 -8.28
CA ARG A 53 3.58 -15.65 -9.10
C ARG A 53 3.42 -15.23 -10.57
N GLY A 54 2.25 -14.75 -10.99
CA GLY A 54 2.01 -14.32 -12.37
C GLY A 54 2.02 -15.46 -13.40
N LEU A 55 1.73 -16.70 -13.00
CA LEU A 55 1.68 -17.85 -13.91
C LEU A 55 0.27 -18.09 -14.48
N ILE A 56 -0.76 -17.84 -13.67
CA ILE A 56 -2.17 -17.96 -14.08
C ILE A 56 -2.95 -16.68 -13.77
N GLN A 57 -4.15 -16.57 -14.34
CA GLN A 57 -5.09 -15.49 -14.08
C GLN A 57 -6.51 -16.05 -13.94
N ALA A 58 -7.27 -15.51 -12.99
CA ALA A 58 -8.70 -15.80 -12.90
C ALA A 58 -9.49 -15.05 -13.99
N ARG A 59 -10.40 -15.76 -14.67
CA ARG A 59 -11.41 -15.17 -15.56
C ARG A 59 -12.78 -15.40 -14.97
N ALA A 60 -13.54 -14.32 -14.77
CA ALA A 60 -14.87 -14.37 -14.16
C ALA A 60 -15.75 -15.43 -14.83
N ARG A 61 -16.36 -16.29 -14.00
CA ARG A 61 -17.23 -17.42 -14.42
C ARG A 61 -16.59 -18.46 -15.34
N SER A 62 -15.30 -18.35 -15.64
CA SER A 62 -14.62 -19.17 -16.66
C SER A 62 -13.50 -20.04 -16.08
N GLY A 63 -13.02 -19.73 -14.88
CA GLY A 63 -11.96 -20.47 -14.18
C GLY A 63 -10.60 -19.80 -14.32
N TYR A 64 -9.53 -20.57 -14.21
CA TYR A 64 -8.16 -20.08 -14.27
C TYR A 64 -7.52 -20.40 -15.62
N PHE A 65 -6.67 -19.51 -16.10
CA PHE A 65 -5.98 -19.65 -17.39
C PHE A 65 -4.51 -19.28 -17.25
N VAL A 66 -3.62 -19.94 -18.00
CA VAL A 66 -2.19 -19.62 -18.05
C VAL A 66 -2.01 -18.23 -18.67
N ARG A 67 -1.16 -17.40 -18.07
CA ARG A 67 -0.85 -16.06 -18.60
C ARG A 67 0.07 -16.13 -19.83
N GLU A 68 -0.09 -15.16 -20.74
CA GLU A 68 0.76 -15.01 -21.94
C GLU A 68 2.26 -14.99 -21.62
N HIS A 69 2.62 -14.36 -20.51
CA HIS A 69 4.01 -14.13 -20.10
C HIS A 69 4.50 -15.15 -19.07
N ALA A 70 3.76 -16.24 -18.81
CA ALA A 70 4.09 -17.20 -17.74
C ALA A 70 5.45 -17.91 -17.93
N LYS A 71 5.96 -17.96 -19.17
CA LYS A 71 7.30 -18.51 -19.50
C LYS A 71 8.43 -17.47 -19.42
N ARG A 72 8.12 -16.20 -19.23
CA ARG A 72 9.09 -15.12 -19.07
C ARG A 72 9.03 -14.66 -17.62
N PRO A 73 9.70 -15.37 -16.69
CA PRO A 73 9.80 -14.89 -15.32
C PRO A 73 10.42 -13.49 -15.38
N LEU A 74 9.71 -12.51 -14.84
CA LEU A 74 10.32 -11.22 -14.55
C LEU A 74 11.32 -11.49 -13.43
N HIS A 75 12.59 -11.17 -13.68
CA HIS A 75 13.59 -11.25 -12.63
C HIS A 75 13.24 -10.18 -11.60
N GLU A 76 13.30 -10.56 -10.32
CA GLU A 76 13.29 -9.57 -9.26
C GLU A 76 14.49 -8.63 -9.51
N PRO A 77 14.27 -7.30 -9.52
CA PRO A 77 15.36 -6.38 -9.69
C PRO A 77 16.38 -6.57 -8.56
N ASP A 78 17.65 -6.69 -8.92
CA ASP A 78 18.72 -6.76 -7.93
C ASP A 78 18.73 -5.49 -7.08
N ILE A 79 18.89 -5.64 -5.76
CA ILE A 79 19.10 -4.51 -4.85
C ILE A 79 20.44 -3.87 -5.22
N SER A 80 20.39 -2.72 -5.89
CA SER A 80 21.61 -1.97 -6.17
C SER A 80 22.10 -1.32 -4.87
N LEU A 81 23.20 -1.81 -4.31
CA LEU A 81 23.95 -1.10 -3.29
C LEU A 81 24.65 0.08 -3.97
N ARG A 82 23.96 1.23 -4.06
CA ARG A 82 24.65 2.47 -4.46
C ARG A 82 25.64 2.84 -3.36
N PRO A 83 26.92 3.09 -3.67
CA PRO A 83 27.83 3.66 -2.70
C PRO A 83 27.22 4.95 -2.15
N ALA A 84 27.14 5.07 -0.82
CA ALA A 84 26.71 6.30 -0.18
C ALA A 84 27.81 7.34 -0.35
N GLU A 85 27.77 8.09 -1.46
CA GLU A 85 28.60 9.28 -1.62
C GLU A 85 28.01 10.40 -0.76
N THR A 86 28.86 11.03 0.05
CA THR A 86 28.45 12.23 0.78
C THR A 86 28.08 13.31 -0.23
N THR A 87 26.85 13.78 -0.15
CA THR A 87 26.31 14.83 -1.03
C THR A 87 25.64 15.87 -0.16
N GLU A 88 25.75 17.14 -0.53
CA GLU A 88 24.95 18.18 0.11
C GLU A 88 23.47 17.93 -0.15
N VAL A 89 22.64 18.06 0.89
CA VAL A 89 21.20 17.88 0.76
C VAL A 89 20.64 19.01 -0.11
N GLY A 90 20.32 18.69 -1.36
CA GLY A 90 19.73 19.61 -2.33
C GLY A 90 18.30 19.20 -2.67
N VAL A 91 17.39 20.18 -2.72
CA VAL A 91 16.05 19.95 -3.27
C VAL A 91 16.18 19.82 -4.79
N SER A 92 15.89 18.64 -5.32
CA SER A 92 16.07 18.36 -6.75
C SER A 92 15.07 19.13 -7.62
N GLU A 93 15.56 19.84 -8.63
CA GLU A 93 14.75 20.53 -9.65
C GLU A 93 13.77 19.57 -10.36
N LEU A 94 14.17 18.30 -10.49
CA LEU A 94 13.34 17.25 -11.06
C LEU A 94 12.06 17.04 -10.24
N VAL A 95 12.14 17.06 -8.89
CA VAL A 95 10.98 16.90 -8.02
C VAL A 95 9.95 17.99 -8.30
N PHE A 96 10.39 19.25 -8.43
CA PHE A 96 9.50 20.35 -8.78
C PHE A 96 8.92 20.20 -10.18
N SER A 97 9.68 19.73 -11.16
CA SER A 97 9.13 19.48 -12.50
C SER A 97 8.05 18.39 -12.51
N VAL A 98 8.24 17.32 -11.72
CA VAL A 98 7.26 16.23 -11.59
C VAL A 98 5.99 16.75 -10.91
N LEU A 99 6.13 17.48 -9.79
CA LEU A 99 4.99 18.11 -9.12
C LEU A 99 4.29 19.13 -10.02
N GLY A 100 5.03 19.89 -10.83
CA GLY A 100 4.47 20.81 -11.81
C GLY A 100 3.65 20.11 -12.90
N SER A 101 4.09 18.93 -13.34
CA SER A 101 3.39 18.13 -14.37
C SER A 101 1.98 17.70 -13.95
N LEU A 102 1.72 17.57 -12.64
CA LEU A 102 0.41 17.21 -12.08
C LEU A 102 -0.67 18.25 -12.36
N ARG A 103 -0.27 19.48 -12.72
CA ARG A 103 -1.21 20.56 -13.05
C ARG A 103 -1.81 20.42 -14.44
N ASN A 104 -1.22 19.58 -15.30
CA ASN A 104 -1.71 19.35 -16.65
C ASN A 104 -2.75 18.21 -16.64
N PRO A 105 -4.03 18.47 -16.98
CA PRO A 105 -5.07 17.44 -17.05
C PRO A 105 -4.78 16.33 -18.06
N ASP A 106 -3.96 16.60 -19.08
CA ASP A 106 -3.61 15.64 -20.12
C ASP A 106 -2.45 14.71 -19.70
N THR A 107 -1.82 14.97 -18.54
CA THR A 107 -0.76 14.12 -18.00
C THR A 107 -1.35 13.09 -17.04
N VAL A 108 -1.13 11.80 -17.31
CA VAL A 108 -1.46 10.74 -16.34
C VAL A 108 -0.45 10.79 -15.17
N PRO A 109 -0.90 11.03 -13.93
CA PRO A 109 -0.01 11.41 -12.83
C PRO A 109 0.62 10.21 -12.12
N PHE A 110 1.38 9.36 -12.82
CA PHE A 110 2.04 8.19 -12.21
C PHE A 110 3.08 8.55 -11.13
N GLY A 111 3.54 9.81 -11.07
CA GLY A 111 4.42 10.33 -10.02
C GLY A 111 3.71 11.04 -8.87
N SER A 112 2.37 11.10 -8.86
CA SER A 112 1.61 11.75 -7.78
C SER A 112 1.45 10.83 -6.57
N ALA A 113 1.70 11.37 -5.38
CA ALA A 113 1.33 10.71 -4.12
C ALA A 113 -0.17 10.85 -3.79
N PHE A 114 -0.93 11.61 -4.58
CA PHE A 114 -2.35 11.87 -4.34
C PHE A 114 -3.24 11.02 -5.25
N PRO A 115 -4.34 10.44 -4.70
CA PRO A 115 -5.35 9.76 -5.51
C PRO A 115 -6.11 10.76 -6.40
N SER A 116 -6.85 10.24 -7.39
CA SER A 116 -7.70 11.08 -8.26
C SER A 116 -8.66 11.94 -7.43
N ALA A 117 -8.81 13.21 -7.83
CA ALA A 117 -9.75 14.15 -7.23
C ALA A 117 -11.20 13.64 -7.24
N ASP A 118 -11.58 12.84 -8.24
CA ASP A 118 -12.93 12.27 -8.37
C ASP A 118 -13.28 11.27 -7.27
N LEU A 119 -12.27 10.71 -6.60
CA LEU A 119 -12.46 9.79 -5.48
C LEU A 119 -12.70 10.53 -4.15
N PHE A 120 -12.47 11.84 -4.10
CA PHE A 120 -12.67 12.62 -2.88
C PHE A 120 -14.16 12.80 -2.59
N PRO A 121 -14.67 12.39 -1.42
CA PRO A 121 -16.09 12.46 -1.11
C PRO A 121 -16.52 13.86 -0.65
N LEU A 122 -16.29 14.88 -1.48
CA LEU A 122 -16.44 16.31 -1.13
C LEU A 122 -17.82 16.64 -0.56
N GLN A 123 -18.89 16.11 -1.13
CA GLN A 123 -20.26 16.36 -0.63
C GLN A 123 -20.52 15.75 0.75
N ARG A 124 -19.90 14.60 1.06
CA ARG A 124 -20.01 13.99 2.40
C ARG A 124 -19.19 14.78 3.41
N LEU A 125 -17.97 15.16 3.03
CA LEU A 125 -17.08 15.97 3.84
C LEU A 125 -17.74 17.32 4.19
N ALA A 126 -18.29 18.02 3.20
CA ALA A 126 -18.97 19.29 3.41
C ALA A 126 -20.14 19.18 4.40
N ARG A 127 -20.95 18.11 4.32
CA ARG A 127 -22.04 17.86 5.28
C ARG A 127 -21.52 17.62 6.70
N SER A 128 -20.48 16.79 6.84
CA SER A 128 -19.86 16.52 8.14
C SER A 128 -19.23 17.77 8.74
N MET A 129 -18.54 18.58 7.94
CA MET A 129 -17.96 19.86 8.38
C MET A 129 -19.06 20.83 8.84
N ALA A 130 -20.11 21.00 8.04
CA ALA A 130 -21.21 21.89 8.38
C ALA A 130 -21.93 21.47 9.67
N GLN A 131 -22.08 20.16 9.90
CA GLN A 131 -22.63 19.65 11.16
C GLN A 131 -21.70 19.94 12.34
N SER A 132 -20.41 19.62 12.19
CA SER A 132 -19.41 19.81 13.26
C SER A 132 -19.31 21.28 13.69
N VAL A 133 -19.34 22.21 12.74
CA VAL A 133 -19.32 23.66 13.03
C VAL A 133 -20.59 24.11 13.75
N ARG A 134 -21.76 23.54 13.45
CA ARG A 134 -23.01 23.88 14.14
C ARG A 134 -23.03 23.41 15.59
N ASP A 135 -22.44 22.25 15.86
CA ASP A 135 -22.47 21.62 17.19
C ASP A 135 -21.29 22.08 18.07
N MET A 136 -20.31 22.78 17.50
CA MET A 136 -19.09 23.20 18.20
C MET A 136 -19.36 24.37 19.16
N PRO A 137 -19.13 24.21 20.47
CA PRO A 137 -19.26 25.29 21.42
C PRO A 137 -18.07 26.26 21.31
N THR A 138 -18.35 27.56 21.30
CA THR A 138 -17.36 28.63 21.03
C THR A 138 -16.14 28.59 21.94
N ARG A 139 -16.28 28.09 23.17
CA ARG A 139 -15.18 28.03 24.15
C ARG A 139 -14.16 26.94 23.81
N GLU A 140 -14.60 25.83 23.21
CA GLU A 140 -13.75 24.69 22.86
C GLU A 140 -12.78 25.01 21.72
N VAL A 141 -13.19 25.91 20.81
CA VAL A 141 -12.37 26.40 19.69
C VAL A 141 -10.99 26.89 20.15
N ILE A 142 -10.91 27.52 21.33
CA ILE A 142 -9.67 28.11 21.85
C ILE A 142 -8.94 27.12 22.76
N SER A 143 -9.67 26.38 23.61
CA SER A 143 -9.04 25.48 24.58
C SER A 143 -8.41 24.23 23.96
N GLU A 144 -8.82 23.85 22.76
CA GLU A 144 -8.38 22.63 22.08
C GLU A 144 -7.27 22.85 21.04
N MET A 145 -6.75 24.08 20.94
CA MET A 145 -5.80 24.47 19.89
C MET A 145 -4.42 23.79 20.00
N THR A 146 -4.00 23.33 21.18
CA THR A 146 -2.64 22.81 21.41
C THR A 146 -2.53 21.30 21.23
N THR A 147 -3.34 20.51 21.94
CA THR A 147 -3.34 19.04 21.86
C THR A 147 -4.33 18.48 20.83
N GLY A 148 -5.31 19.29 20.42
CA GLY A 148 -6.41 18.87 19.54
C GLY A 148 -7.69 18.51 20.31
N ASN A 149 -8.77 18.36 19.56
CA ASN A 149 -10.09 18.03 20.08
C ASN A 149 -10.13 16.58 20.65
N PRO A 150 -10.61 16.35 21.88
CA PRO A 150 -10.56 15.04 22.53
C PRO A 150 -11.44 13.99 21.84
N ASP A 151 -12.58 14.38 21.27
CA ASP A 151 -13.43 13.47 20.51
C ASP A 151 -12.75 13.04 19.21
N LEU A 152 -12.03 13.94 18.54
CA LEU A 152 -11.21 13.61 17.38
C LEU A 152 -10.09 12.63 17.76
N LEU A 153 -9.35 12.90 18.83
CA LEU A 153 -8.29 12.01 19.34
C LEU A 153 -8.85 10.61 19.64
N ARG A 154 -10.04 10.54 20.26
CA ARG A 154 -10.73 9.28 20.51
C ARG A 154 -11.07 8.54 19.22
N GLN A 155 -11.60 9.23 18.20
CA GLN A 155 -11.90 8.61 16.91
C GLN A 155 -10.63 8.10 16.19
N ILE A 156 -9.51 8.82 16.30
CA ILE A 156 -8.22 8.39 15.76
C ILE A 156 -7.75 7.11 16.48
N ALA A 157 -7.76 7.09 17.81
CA ALA A 157 -7.38 5.91 18.59
C ALA A 157 -8.24 4.69 18.24
N LEU A 158 -9.56 4.85 18.13
CA LEU A 158 -10.49 3.79 17.72
C LEU A 158 -10.18 3.28 16.30
N ARG A 159 -9.84 4.17 15.37
CA ARG A 159 -9.49 3.79 13.99
C ARG A 159 -8.22 2.94 13.94
N TYR A 160 -7.19 3.30 14.70
CA TYR A 160 -5.94 2.53 14.78
C TYR A 160 -6.13 1.19 15.50
N MET A 161 -7.01 1.14 16.49
CA MET A 161 -7.35 -0.09 17.21
C MET A 161 -7.97 -1.15 16.28
N VAL A 162 -8.76 -0.75 15.27
CA VAL A 162 -9.28 -1.68 14.25
C VAL A 162 -8.15 -2.32 13.44
N GLY A 163 -7.03 -1.61 13.25
CA GLY A 163 -5.80 -2.12 12.65
C GLY A 163 -4.87 -2.87 13.62
N GLY A 164 -5.27 -3.05 14.87
CA GLY A 164 -4.48 -3.75 15.90
C GLY A 164 -3.46 -2.88 16.63
N VAL A 165 -3.44 -1.57 16.41
CA VAL A 165 -2.51 -0.63 17.05
C VAL A 165 -3.22 0.06 18.21
N LYS A 166 -2.65 -0.01 19.41
CA LYS A 166 -3.15 0.71 20.59
C LYS A 166 -2.38 2.01 20.74
N LEU A 167 -3.08 3.15 20.68
CA LEU A 167 -2.51 4.48 20.84
C LEU A 167 -3.11 5.13 22.10
N PRO A 168 -2.32 5.42 23.15
CA PRO A 168 -2.75 6.23 24.28
C PRO A 168 -3.18 7.62 23.80
N MET A 169 -4.32 8.13 24.28
CA MET A 169 -4.83 9.42 23.79
C MET A 169 -3.92 10.59 24.21
N GLU A 170 -3.22 10.44 25.32
CA GLU A 170 -2.32 11.43 25.91
C GLU A 170 -1.00 11.57 25.12
N GLU A 171 -0.67 10.59 24.28
CA GLU A 171 0.52 10.58 23.43
C GLU A 171 0.22 11.09 22.00
N LEU A 172 -1.05 11.36 21.69
CA LEU A 172 -1.46 11.84 20.38
C LEU A 172 -1.38 13.36 20.29
N VAL A 173 -0.70 13.84 19.24
CA VAL A 173 -0.60 15.25 18.89
C VAL A 173 -1.14 15.45 17.49
N ILE A 174 -2.09 16.39 17.34
CA ILE A 174 -2.61 16.78 16.03
C ILE A 174 -1.72 17.87 15.44
N THR A 175 -1.29 17.66 14.21
CA THR A 175 -0.52 18.63 13.42
C THR A 175 -1.23 18.94 12.10
N THR A 176 -0.86 20.04 11.46
CA THR A 176 -1.37 20.47 10.15
C THR A 176 -0.87 19.56 9.02
N GLY A 177 0.21 18.81 9.24
CA GLY A 177 0.70 17.81 8.28
C GLY A 177 1.94 17.06 8.75
N ALA A 178 2.36 16.07 7.97
CA ALA A 178 3.47 15.18 8.33
C ALA A 178 4.81 15.92 8.50
N MET A 179 5.07 16.99 7.73
CA MET A 179 6.30 17.78 7.87
C MET A 179 6.38 18.54 9.19
N GLU A 180 5.25 19.08 9.68
CA GLU A 180 5.19 19.72 10.99
C GLU A 180 5.42 18.69 12.09
N ALA A 181 4.75 17.53 12.01
CA ALA A 181 4.95 16.43 12.95
C ALA A 181 6.41 15.99 13.00
N LEU A 182 7.05 15.77 11.84
CA LEU A 182 8.44 15.34 11.77
C LEU A 182 9.39 16.38 12.36
N ASN A 183 9.18 17.66 12.07
CA ASN A 183 9.99 18.74 12.63
C ASN A 183 9.85 18.81 14.16
N LEU A 184 8.63 18.69 14.70
CA LEU A 184 8.40 18.65 16.15
C LEU A 184 9.08 17.43 16.78
N CYS A 185 8.97 16.25 16.16
CA CYS A 185 9.65 15.05 16.63
C CYS A 185 11.17 15.26 16.69
N LEU A 186 11.79 15.77 15.62
CA LEU A 186 13.23 16.03 15.58
C LEU A 186 13.65 17.06 16.64
N GLN A 187 12.90 18.15 16.81
CA GLN A 187 13.18 19.16 17.84
C GLN A 187 13.13 18.59 19.27
N VAL A 188 12.32 17.56 19.50
CA VAL A 188 12.20 16.90 20.82
C VAL A 188 13.30 15.88 21.06
N VAL A 189 13.73 15.15 20.01
CA VAL A 189 14.63 14.00 20.16
C VAL A 189 16.09 14.26 19.73
N THR A 190 16.41 15.46 19.25
CA THR A 190 17.76 15.81 18.78
C THR A 190 18.24 17.16 19.28
N GLU A 191 19.56 17.31 19.37
CA GLU A 191 20.27 18.57 19.63
C GLU A 191 21.23 18.91 18.45
N PRO A 192 21.63 20.20 18.30
CA PRO A 192 22.61 20.58 17.29
C PRO A 192 23.92 19.79 17.42
N GLY A 193 24.26 19.02 16.40
CA GLY A 193 25.44 18.14 16.37
C GLY A 193 25.11 16.65 16.40
N ASP A 194 23.86 16.27 16.69
CA ASP A 194 23.42 14.88 16.64
C ASP A 194 23.42 14.31 15.22
N LEU A 195 23.63 12.99 15.15
CA LEU A 195 23.60 12.24 13.91
C LEU A 195 22.23 11.56 13.73
N VAL A 196 21.54 11.88 12.64
CA VAL A 196 20.27 11.26 12.25
C VAL A 196 20.50 10.30 11.10
N ALA A 197 20.14 9.03 11.28
CA ALA A 197 20.17 8.02 10.23
C ALA A 197 18.78 7.85 9.61
N ILE A 198 18.72 7.80 8.27
CA ILE A 198 17.49 7.58 7.50
C ILE A 198 17.71 6.48 6.46
N GLU A 199 16.61 5.92 5.94
CA GLU A 199 16.65 4.96 4.84
C GLU A 199 17.18 5.62 3.55
N ALA A 200 17.77 4.82 2.66
CA ALA A 200 18.23 5.27 1.36
C ALA A 200 17.73 4.30 0.28
N PRO A 201 16.68 4.65 -0.49
CA PRO A 201 15.97 5.94 -0.51
C PRO A 201 15.03 6.14 0.69
N ALA A 202 14.73 7.40 1.01
CA ALA A 202 13.70 7.83 1.97
C ALA A 202 12.72 8.83 1.31
N PHE A 203 11.62 9.13 2.01
CA PHE A 203 10.63 10.15 1.64
C PHE A 203 11.13 11.57 1.97
#